data_AF-A0A928HNJ8-F1
#
_entry.id   AF-A0A928HNJ8-F1
#
_cell.length_a   1.000
_cell.length_b   1.000
_cell.length_c   1.000
_cell.angle_alpha   90.00
_cell.angle_beta   90.00
_cell.angle_gamma   90.00
#
_symmetry.space_group_name_H-M   'P 1'
#
loop_
_entity.id
_entity.type
_entity.pdbx_description
1 polymer ?
#
loop_
_entity_poly.entity_id
_entity_poly.type
_entity_poly.pdbx_seq_one_letter_code
_entity_poly.pdbx_strand_id
1 'polypeptide(L)'
;MQNSSQDAMFSQIDVSSIVAPAKVDQNFREEQKHTELVTVLRELLAQQKKQNELLVQLINIQTAAQRQRMRDLQAWRNAHPELSRNCRELLDKMSEMQTEYFTRMVENSVESGEDWGYSEFMFNDFVDRFGPRLVHLNALLQALSHLAAPAEKP
;
A
#
# COMPACT_ATOMS: atom_id res chain seq x y z
N MET A 1 30.39 -12.08 51.32
CA MET A 1 29.95 -11.41 50.09
C MET A 1 28.45 -11.61 49.97
N GLN A 2 27.67 -10.51 49.92
CA GLN A 2 26.30 -10.31 49.37
C GLN A 2 25.21 -11.39 49.67
N ASN A 3 23.96 -11.07 50.05
CA ASN A 3 23.12 -9.98 49.59
C ASN A 3 21.87 -9.80 50.49
N SER A 4 21.58 -8.54 50.80
CA SER A 4 20.28 -7.86 51.00
C SER A 4 19.13 -8.47 51.80
N SER A 5 18.80 -7.75 52.88
CA SER A 5 17.45 -7.54 53.40
C SER A 5 16.48 -7.05 52.32
N GLN A 6 15.29 -7.64 52.26
CA GLN A 6 13.99 -7.18 51.70
C GLN A 6 13.13 -8.44 51.55
N ASP A 7 11.90 -8.58 52.00
CA ASP A 7 10.96 -7.68 52.65
C ASP A 7 10.05 -8.58 53.48
N ALA A 8 9.77 -8.17 54.71
CA ALA A 8 8.55 -8.59 55.35
C ALA A 8 7.39 -8.13 54.46
N MET A 9 6.39 -9.00 54.23
CA MET A 9 4.97 -8.69 54.01
C MET A 9 4.27 -9.89 53.35
N PHE A 10 4.29 -11.05 54.01
CA PHE A 10 3.35 -12.13 53.72
C PHE A 10 2.49 -12.42 54.94
N SER A 11 1.17 -12.32 54.74
CA SER A 11 0.07 -12.87 55.55
C SER A 11 -0.27 -12.21 56.89
N GLN A 12 -1.07 -11.15 56.84
CA GLN A 12 -2.18 -10.96 57.80
C GLN A 12 -3.42 -10.46 57.04
N ILE A 13 -4.29 -11.40 56.65
CA ILE A 13 -5.66 -11.09 56.24
C ILE A 13 -6.46 -11.04 57.54
N ASP A 14 -6.72 -9.83 58.04
CA ASP A 14 -7.63 -9.60 59.15
C ASP A 14 -9.07 -9.51 58.61
N VAL A 15 -9.87 -10.54 58.88
CA VAL A 15 -11.30 -10.58 58.56
C VAL A 15 -12.04 -10.06 59.79
N SER A 16 -12.29 -8.75 59.82
CA SER A 16 -13.30 -8.16 60.70
C SER A 16 -14.34 -7.42 59.85
N SER A 17 -15.47 -8.08 59.66
CA SER A 17 -16.66 -7.57 59.01
C SER A 17 -17.38 -6.57 59.92
N ILE A 18 -17.29 -5.26 59.65
CA ILE A 18 -18.19 -4.22 60.19
C ILE A 18 -18.44 -3.14 59.10
N VAL A 19 -19.71 -3.09 58.65
CA VAL A 19 -20.40 -2.06 57.84
C VAL A 19 -19.90 -1.83 56.41
N ALA A 20 -20.77 -2.12 55.44
CA ALA A 20 -20.51 -1.96 54.00
C ALA A 20 -20.78 -0.52 53.50
N PRO A 21 -19.73 0.18 53.04
CA PRO A 21 -19.82 1.08 51.89
C PRO A 21 -19.06 0.53 50.65
N ALA A 22 -18.24 -0.52 50.82
CA ALA A 22 -17.31 -0.99 49.79
C ALA A 22 -17.96 -1.52 48.49
N LYS A 23 -19.19 -2.05 48.54
CA LYS A 23 -19.92 -2.47 47.32
C LYS A 23 -20.44 -1.28 46.51
N VAL A 24 -20.74 -0.15 47.15
CA VAL A 24 -21.18 1.07 46.48
C VAL A 24 -20.00 1.71 45.75
N ASP A 25 -18.82 1.75 46.39
CA ASP A 25 -17.58 2.26 45.78
C ASP A 25 -17.09 1.41 44.60
N GLN A 26 -17.25 0.08 44.63
CA GLN A 26 -16.89 -0.78 43.49
C GLN A 26 -17.81 -0.60 42.28
N ASN A 27 -19.14 -0.54 42.49
CA ASN A 27 -20.09 -0.30 41.42
C ASN A 27 -19.91 1.09 40.78
N PHE A 28 -19.67 2.12 41.60
CA PHE A 28 -19.40 3.48 41.12
C PHE A 28 -18.12 3.57 40.28
N ARG A 29 -17.07 2.83 40.68
CA ARG A 29 -15.80 2.77 39.93
C ARG A 29 -15.92 2.02 38.61
N GLU A 30 -16.77 1.00 38.51
CA GLU A 30 -17.07 0.30 37.26
C GLU A 30 -17.95 1.15 36.32
N GLU A 31 -18.96 1.84 36.86
CA GLU A 31 -19.76 2.81 36.11
C GLU A 31 -18.92 3.98 35.56
N GLN A 32 -17.95 4.47 36.35
CA GLN A 32 -16.99 5.48 35.88
C GLN A 32 -16.13 4.97 34.73
N LYS A 33 -15.57 3.74 34.83
CA LYS A 33 -14.82 3.13 33.73
C LYS A 33 -15.66 2.93 32.48
N HIS A 34 -16.92 2.51 32.63
CA HIS A 34 -17.84 2.37 31.49
C HIS A 34 -18.15 3.72 30.86
N THR A 35 -18.32 4.77 31.67
CA THR A 35 -18.54 6.13 31.19
C THR A 35 -17.32 6.67 30.44
N GLU A 36 -16.11 6.46 30.97
CA GLU A 36 -14.85 6.81 30.31
C GLU A 36 -14.67 6.06 28.99
N LEU A 37 -14.91 4.75 28.98
CA LEU A 37 -14.84 3.92 27.77
C LEU A 37 -15.83 4.39 26.70
N VAL A 38 -17.08 4.66 27.07
CA VAL A 38 -18.09 5.20 26.15
C VAL A 38 -17.67 6.57 25.61
N THR A 39 -17.02 7.39 26.43
CA THR A 39 -16.50 8.70 26.01
C THR A 39 -15.39 8.55 24.98
N VAL A 40 -14.42 7.67 25.22
CA VAL A 40 -13.34 7.37 24.27
C VAL A 40 -13.89 6.77 22.98
N LEU A 41 -14.88 5.87 23.05
CA LEU A 41 -15.51 5.31 21.84
C LEU A 41 -16.25 6.37 21.02
N ARG A 42 -16.90 7.34 21.68
CA ARG A 42 -17.56 8.46 20.99
C ARG A 42 -16.54 9.39 20.34
N GLU A 43 -15.43 9.66 21.02
CA GLU A 43 -14.34 10.44 20.46
C GLU A 43 -13.70 9.72 19.27
N LEU A 44 -13.43 8.43 19.38
CA LEU A 44 -12.90 7.61 18.30
C LEU A 44 -13.85 7.60 17.10
N LEU A 45 -15.16 7.46 17.33
CA LEU A 45 -16.18 7.52 16.29
C LEU A 45 -16.24 8.91 15.63
N ALA A 46 -16.07 9.99 16.40
CA ALA A 46 -15.97 11.34 15.86
C ALA A 46 -14.71 11.52 14.99
N GLN A 47 -13.56 11.02 15.44
CA GLN A 47 -12.33 11.04 14.65
C GLN A 47 -12.46 10.20 13.37
N GLN A 48 -13.11 9.04 13.43
CA GLN A 48 -13.34 8.19 12.26
C GLN A 48 -14.23 8.87 11.23
N LYS A 49 -15.29 9.57 11.66
CA LYS A 49 -16.12 10.38 10.76
C LYS A 49 -15.32 11.47 10.06
N LYS A 50 -14.49 12.21 10.81
CA LYS A 50 -13.60 13.22 10.25
C LYS A 50 -12.60 12.64 9.26
N GLN A 51 -12.02 11.47 9.54
CA GLN A 51 -11.13 10.77 8.61
C GLN A 51 -11.86 10.41 7.31
N ASN A 52 -13.08 9.88 7.40
CA ASN A 52 -13.90 9.58 6.21
C ASN A 52 -14.19 10.84 5.38
N GLU A 53 -14.52 11.97 6.02
CA GLU A 53 -14.72 13.24 5.32
C GLU A 53 -13.45 13.70 4.59
N LEU A 54 -12.28 13.59 5.23
CA LEU A 54 -11.00 13.94 4.61
C LEU A 54 -10.64 13.00 3.45
N LEU A 55 -10.92 11.71 3.58
CA LEU A 55 -10.73 10.74 2.48
C LEU A 55 -11.61 11.08 1.29
N VAL A 56 -12.88 11.44 1.53
CA VAL A 56 -13.78 11.89 0.46
C VAL A 56 -13.24 13.16 -0.21
N GLN A 57 -12.76 14.13 0.57
CA GLN A 57 -12.15 15.35 0.02
C GLN A 57 -10.90 15.04 -0.80
N LEU A 58 -10.03 14.14 -0.31
CA LEU A 58 -8.83 13.72 -1.02
C LEU A 58 -9.18 13.04 -2.35
N ILE A 59 -10.17 12.14 -2.36
CA ILE A 59 -10.66 11.49 -3.57
C ILE A 59 -11.20 12.53 -4.56
N ASN A 60 -11.94 13.53 -4.07
CA ASN A 60 -12.45 14.60 -4.93
C ASN A 60 -11.32 15.41 -5.58
N ILE A 61 -10.31 15.79 -4.80
CA ILE A 61 -9.13 16.51 -5.31
C ILE A 61 -8.38 15.65 -6.33
N GLN A 62 -8.14 14.38 -6.02
CA GLN A 62 -7.43 13.44 -6.89
C GLN A 62 -8.19 13.22 -8.20
N THR A 63 -9.50 13.05 -8.12
CA THR A 63 -10.37 12.87 -9.29
C THR A 63 -10.39 14.13 -10.15
N ALA A 64 -10.46 15.31 -9.54
CA ALA A 64 -10.41 16.59 -10.25
C ALA A 64 -9.05 16.77 -10.98
N ALA A 65 -7.94 16.48 -10.31
CA ALA A 65 -6.60 16.54 -10.89
C ALA A 65 -6.43 15.53 -12.05
N GLN A 66 -6.92 14.30 -11.89
CA GLN A 66 -6.87 13.27 -12.94
C GLN A 66 -7.70 13.68 -14.17
N ARG A 67 -8.89 14.24 -13.98
CA ARG A 67 -9.73 14.76 -15.07
C ARG A 67 -9.06 15.93 -15.78
N GLN A 68 -8.42 16.84 -15.05
CA GLN A 68 -7.69 17.95 -15.65
C GLN A 68 -6.52 17.46 -16.50
N ARG A 69 -5.68 16.56 -15.96
CA ARG A 69 -4.58 15.94 -16.71
C ARG A 69 -5.09 15.25 -17.99
N MET A 70 -6.22 14.54 -17.92
CA MET A 70 -6.80 13.88 -19.09
C MET A 70 -7.23 14.91 -20.16
N ARG A 71 -7.83 16.04 -19.77
CA ARG A 71 -8.19 17.12 -20.69
C ARG A 71 -6.95 17.75 -21.33
N ASP A 72 -5.91 18.03 -20.56
CA ASP A 72 -4.67 18.62 -21.08
C ASP A 72 -3.98 17.68 -22.06
N LEU A 73 -3.94 16.38 -21.75
CA LEU A 73 -3.43 15.35 -22.67
C LEU A 73 -4.28 15.21 -23.93
N GLN A 74 -5.60 15.33 -23.84
CA GLN A 74 -6.47 15.34 -25.03
C GLN A 74 -6.22 16.58 -25.90
N ALA A 75 -6.16 17.76 -25.29
CA ALA A 75 -5.85 19.00 -25.98
C ALA A 75 -4.48 18.95 -26.67
N TRP A 76 -3.47 18.43 -25.97
CA TRP A 76 -2.13 18.23 -26.51
C TRP A 76 -2.12 17.26 -27.71
N ARG A 77 -2.83 16.13 -27.62
CA ARG A 77 -2.96 15.17 -28.73
C ARG A 77 -3.65 15.79 -29.95
N ASN A 78 -4.69 16.59 -29.73
CA ASN A 78 -5.36 17.31 -30.82
C ASN A 78 -4.45 18.36 -31.47
N ALA A 79 -3.53 18.96 -30.71
CA ALA A 79 -2.54 19.91 -31.23
C ALA A 79 -1.36 19.23 -31.95
N HIS A 80 -1.07 17.96 -31.63
CA HIS A 80 0.07 17.19 -32.17
C HIS A 80 -0.34 15.81 -32.72
N PRO A 81 -1.25 15.75 -33.72
CA PRO A 81 -1.81 14.48 -34.20
C PRO A 81 -0.76 13.54 -34.81
N GLU A 82 0.21 14.09 -35.56
CA GLU A 82 1.31 13.32 -36.16
C GLU A 82 2.19 12.64 -35.10
N LEU A 83 2.51 13.36 -34.02
CA LEU A 83 3.32 12.80 -32.94
C LEU A 83 2.54 11.72 -32.18
N SER A 84 1.24 11.93 -31.93
CA SER A 84 0.38 10.91 -31.31
C SER A 84 0.25 9.64 -32.14
N ARG A 85 0.23 9.75 -33.47
CA ARG A 85 0.27 8.60 -34.39
C ARG A 85 1.62 7.89 -34.35
N ASN A 86 2.72 8.63 -34.39
CA ASN A 86 4.06 8.06 -34.31
C ASN A 86 4.32 7.38 -32.96
N CYS A 87 3.81 7.95 -31.86
CA CYS A 87 3.84 7.32 -30.54
C CYS A 87 3.03 6.03 -30.51
N ARG A 88 1.92 5.94 -31.26
CA ARG A 88 1.15 4.71 -31.39
C ARG A 88 1.91 3.63 -32.16
N GLU A 89 2.50 3.98 -33.30
CA GLU A 89 3.33 3.05 -34.08
C GLU A 89 4.55 2.56 -33.29
N LEU A 90 5.20 3.47 -32.56
CA LEU A 90 6.32 3.13 -31.67
C LEU A 90 5.86 2.22 -30.51
N LEU A 91 4.69 2.49 -29.92
CA LEU A 91 4.12 1.65 -28.86
C LEU A 91 3.89 0.22 -29.35
N ASP A 92 3.33 0.05 -30.56
CA ASP A 92 3.08 -1.26 -31.14
C ASP A 92 4.41 -2.01 -31.39
N LYS A 93 5.41 -1.34 -32.00
CA LYS A 93 6.77 -1.90 -32.20
C LYS A 93 7.49 -2.24 -30.90
N MET A 94 7.33 -1.41 -29.87
CA MET A 94 7.93 -1.67 -28.56
C MET A 94 7.22 -2.81 -27.81
N SER A 95 5.91 -3.00 -28.01
CA SER A 95 5.18 -4.14 -27.48
C SER A 95 5.63 -5.46 -28.12
N GLU A 96 5.89 -5.44 -29.43
CA GLU A 96 6.51 -6.58 -30.14
C GLU A 96 7.91 -6.87 -29.58
N MET A 97 8.75 -5.84 -29.46
CA MET A 97 10.10 -5.96 -28.88
C MET A 97 10.07 -6.50 -27.44
N GLN A 98 9.12 -6.06 -26.62
CA GLN A 98 8.96 -6.56 -25.24
C GLN A 98 8.62 -8.05 -25.24
N THR A 99 7.71 -8.46 -26.12
CA THR A 99 7.32 -9.86 -26.26
C THR A 99 8.51 -10.71 -26.70
N GLU A 100 9.26 -10.26 -27.70
CA GLU A 100 10.48 -10.93 -28.16
C GLU A 100 11.55 -10.99 -27.05
N TYR A 101 11.70 -9.93 -26.26
CA TYR A 101 12.62 -9.91 -25.13
C TYR A 101 12.24 -10.94 -24.06
N PHE A 102 10.95 -11.06 -23.74
CA PHE A 102 10.46 -12.11 -22.84
C PHE A 102 10.70 -13.50 -23.42
N THR A 103 10.43 -13.72 -24.71
CA THR A 103 10.70 -15.00 -25.38
C THR A 103 12.17 -15.38 -25.24
N ARG A 104 13.10 -14.49 -25.60
CA ARG A 104 14.54 -14.74 -25.45
C ARG A 104 14.94 -14.99 -24.00
N MET A 105 14.35 -14.28 -23.06
CA MET A 105 14.61 -14.46 -21.63
C MET A 105 14.17 -15.87 -21.15
N VAL A 106 12.99 -16.32 -21.57
CA VAL A 106 12.46 -17.65 -21.26
C VAL A 106 13.28 -18.74 -21.94
N GLU A 107 13.62 -18.58 -23.23
CA GLU A 107 14.46 -19.54 -23.96
C GLU A 107 15.83 -19.72 -23.30
N ASN A 108 16.51 -18.63 -22.97
CA ASN A 108 17.78 -18.69 -22.23
C ASN A 108 17.62 -19.42 -20.88
N SER A 109 16.50 -19.24 -20.19
CA SER A 109 16.28 -19.91 -18.91
C SER A 109 16.04 -21.42 -19.02
N VAL A 110 15.41 -21.86 -20.11
CA VAL A 110 15.13 -23.27 -20.40
C VAL A 110 16.39 -23.97 -20.92
N GLU A 111 17.18 -23.31 -21.78
CA GLU A 111 18.45 -23.84 -22.30
C GLU A 111 19.51 -24.00 -21.20
N SER A 112 19.51 -23.12 -20.19
CA SER A 112 20.42 -23.24 -19.04
C SER A 112 20.12 -24.44 -18.15
N GLY A 113 18.96 -25.10 -18.25
CA GLY A 113 18.67 -26.40 -17.64
C GLY A 113 18.86 -26.50 -16.11
N GLU A 114 19.01 -25.37 -15.42
CA GLU A 114 19.32 -25.34 -14.00
C GLU A 114 18.05 -25.33 -13.16
N ASP A 115 18.10 -25.98 -12.02
CA ASP A 115 17.00 -26.00 -11.06
C ASP A 115 16.97 -24.62 -10.35
N TRP A 116 16.37 -23.62 -11.02
CA TRP A 116 16.27 -22.20 -10.59
C TRP A 116 15.75 -22.04 -9.15
N GLY A 117 15.05 -23.06 -8.64
CA GLY A 117 14.53 -23.11 -7.27
C GLY A 117 15.55 -23.43 -6.18
N TYR A 118 16.73 -23.98 -6.51
CA TYR A 118 17.74 -24.39 -5.52
C TYR A 118 18.89 -23.38 -5.34
N SER A 119 19.09 -22.45 -6.27
CA SER A 119 20.17 -21.47 -6.23
C SER A 119 19.63 -20.05 -6.23
N GLU A 120 19.49 -19.47 -5.03
CA GLU A 120 19.17 -18.04 -4.81
C GLU A 120 20.13 -17.11 -5.58
N PHE A 121 21.36 -17.58 -5.85
CA PHE A 121 22.35 -16.89 -6.66
C PHE A 121 21.93 -16.74 -8.13
N MET A 122 21.42 -17.81 -8.76
CA MET A 122 21.02 -17.77 -10.18
C MET A 122 19.77 -16.91 -10.40
N PHE A 123 18.83 -16.94 -9.44
CA PHE A 123 17.69 -16.03 -9.46
C PHE A 123 18.12 -14.57 -9.33
N ASN A 124 19.03 -14.25 -8.40
CA ASN A 124 19.53 -12.89 -8.23
C ASN A 124 20.31 -12.39 -9.45
N ASP A 125 21.19 -13.21 -10.05
CA ASP A 125 21.90 -12.85 -11.28
C ASP A 125 20.92 -12.59 -12.44
N PHE A 126 19.87 -13.40 -12.56
CA PHE A 126 18.81 -13.16 -13.53
C PHE A 126 18.02 -11.87 -13.27
N VAL A 127 17.62 -11.62 -12.02
CA VAL A 127 16.94 -10.36 -11.64
C VAL A 127 17.83 -9.16 -11.91
N ASP A 128 19.13 -9.24 -11.64
CA ASP A 128 20.09 -8.17 -11.90
C ASP A 128 20.30 -7.95 -13.40
N ARG A 129 20.34 -9.01 -14.20
CA ARG A 129 20.55 -8.95 -15.65
C ARG A 129 19.32 -8.46 -16.42
N PHE A 130 18.12 -8.91 -16.05
CA PHE A 130 16.88 -8.66 -16.79
C PHE A 130 15.96 -7.65 -16.10
N GLY A 131 15.95 -7.56 -14.77
CA GLY A 131 15.04 -6.73 -13.97
C GLY A 131 15.08 -5.24 -14.32
N PRO A 132 16.25 -4.56 -14.30
CA PRO A 132 16.33 -3.13 -14.61
C PRO A 132 15.82 -2.81 -16.02
N ARG A 133 16.11 -3.67 -17.00
CA ARG A 133 15.67 -3.48 -18.39
C ARG A 133 14.16 -3.66 -18.54
N LEU A 134 13.57 -4.64 -17.86
CA LEU A 134 12.11 -4.84 -17.84
C LEU A 134 11.37 -3.66 -17.22
N VAL A 135 11.88 -3.13 -16.10
CA VAL A 135 11.30 -1.94 -15.44
C VAL A 135 11.36 -0.74 -16.37
N HIS A 136 12.51 -0.47 -16.99
CA HIS A 136 12.66 0.65 -17.92
C HIS A 136 11.77 0.51 -19.15
N LEU A 137 11.69 -0.69 -19.74
CA LEU A 137 10.85 -0.95 -20.91
C LEU A 137 9.36 -0.75 -20.59
N ASN A 138 8.89 -1.25 -19.44
CA ASN A 138 7.53 -1.03 -18.99
C ASN A 138 7.23 0.46 -18.71
N ALA A 139 8.17 1.19 -18.11
CA ALA A 139 8.03 2.64 -17.89
C ALA A 139 7.90 3.41 -19.21
N LEU A 140 8.68 3.06 -20.22
CA LEU A 140 8.60 3.67 -21.55
C LEU A 140 7.27 3.37 -22.24
N LEU A 141 6.79 2.12 -22.16
CA LEU A 141 5.47 1.75 -22.72
C LEU A 141 4.34 2.52 -22.04
N GLN A 142 4.39 2.68 -20.72
CA GLN A 142 3.40 3.47 -19.98
C GLN A 142 3.43 4.94 -20.42
N ALA A 143 4.62 5.54 -20.54
CA ALA A 143 4.76 6.91 -21.02
C ALA A 143 4.21 7.09 -22.44
N LEU A 144 4.54 6.19 -23.36
CA LEU A 144 4.03 6.21 -24.72
C LEU A 144 2.52 5.97 -24.78
N SER A 145 1.97 5.11 -23.93
CA SER A 145 0.52 4.85 -23.89
C SER A 145 -0.31 6.08 -23.51
N HIS A 146 0.25 6.98 -22.70
CA HIS A 146 -0.40 8.24 -22.34
C HIS A 146 -0.40 9.27 -23.48
N LEU A 147 0.58 9.19 -24.38
CA LEU A 147 0.77 10.12 -25.49
C LEU A 147 0.20 9.59 -26.82
N ALA A 148 0.06 8.27 -26.94
CA ALA A 148 -0.49 7.61 -28.09
C ALA A 148 -1.94 8.01 -28.34
N ALA A 149 -2.31 8.06 -29.63
CA ALA A 149 -3.69 8.16 -30.03
C ALA A 149 -4.50 6.94 -29.54
N PRO A 150 -5.78 7.10 -29.19
CA PRO A 150 -6.64 5.94 -28.92
C PRO A 150 -6.64 5.01 -30.15
N ALA A 151 -6.63 3.70 -29.91
CA ALA A 151 -6.68 2.72 -30.99
C ALA A 151 -7.95 2.96 -31.82
N GLU A 152 -7.77 3.31 -33.10
CA GLU A 152 -8.86 3.45 -34.04
C GLU A 152 -9.52 2.07 -34.20
N LYS A 153 -10.81 1.98 -33.86
CA LYS A 153 -11.58 0.75 -34.03
C LYS A 153 -11.86 0.58 -35.53
N PRO A 154 -11.68 -0.63 -36.11
CA PRO A 154 -12.03 -0.90 -37.50
C PRO A 154 -13.54 -0.74 -37.75
#